data_AF-A0A8B8AYT6-F1
#
_entry.id   AF-A0A8B8AYT6-F1
#
_cell.length_a   1.000
_cell.length_b   1.000
_cell.length_c   1.000
_cell.angle_alpha   90.00
_cell.angle_beta   90.00
_cell.angle_gamma   90.00
#
_symmetry.space_group_name_H-M   'P 1'
#
loop_
_entity.id
_entity.type
_entity.pdbx_description
1 polymer ?
#
loop_
_entity_poly.entity_id
_entity_poly.type
_entity_poly.pdbx_seq_one_letter_code
_entity_poly.pdbx_strand_id
1 'polypeptide(L)'
;MTNDQEVLFSGEGNTFHDAVKQCAEFCRRDRRCIGMELCKITEDRIRCRACCKTKTEEEEIPLNNTDRCRYMAMDAEPKVNIALHKPSSMSSSHTPDYHKASNAVDGVTVCLSGHSLAHTLAEYRPWIKIDLQATYDVYSVVIYNREDCCGERLHDLQINIGINGTENTCGFYKGPAVNGDRIVVNCNPFARGSFVILRILTPPGEKEFLQVCEIKVYVHN
;
A
#
# COMPACT_ATOMS: atom_id res chain seq x y z
N MET A 1 4.33 -10.53 36.81
CA MET A 1 5.55 -11.25 36.38
C MET A 1 5.07 -12.34 35.44
N THR A 2 5.08 -12.12 34.13
CA THR A 2 6.19 -12.56 33.26
C THR A 2 6.62 -11.48 32.27
N ASN A 3 7.84 -11.00 32.48
CA ASN A 3 8.77 -10.57 31.43
C ASN A 3 8.81 -11.70 30.37
N ASP A 4 8.79 -11.47 29.06
CA ASP A 4 9.99 -11.10 28.32
C ASP A 4 9.59 -10.67 26.89
N GLN A 5 9.40 -9.37 26.66
CA GLN A 5 9.96 -8.79 25.44
C GLN A 5 11.47 -8.93 25.62
N GLU A 6 12.10 -9.95 25.03
CA GLU A 6 13.57 -9.93 24.95
C GLU A 6 13.91 -8.85 23.92
N VAL A 7 14.03 -7.63 24.44
CA VAL A 7 14.47 -6.45 23.73
C VAL A 7 15.94 -6.69 23.41
N LEU A 8 16.22 -6.97 22.15
CA LEU A 8 17.59 -7.18 21.69
C LEU A 8 18.38 -5.88 21.64
N PHE A 9 17.67 -4.76 21.40
CA PHE A 9 18.24 -3.42 21.33
C PHE A 9 17.17 -2.37 21.61
N SER A 10 17.55 -1.27 22.24
CA SER A 10 16.70 -0.09 22.43
C SER A 10 17.48 1.16 22.06
N GLY A 11 16.87 2.06 21.29
CA GLY A 11 17.42 3.35 20.91
C GLY A 11 16.38 4.45 21.03
N GLU A 12 16.83 5.71 21.02
CA GLU A 12 15.95 6.88 21.00
C GLU A 12 16.39 7.84 19.88
N GLY A 13 15.42 8.45 19.21
CA GLY A 13 15.66 9.44 18.16
C GLY A 13 14.74 10.64 18.33
N ASN A 14 15.23 11.81 17.91
CA ASN A 14 14.43 13.03 17.94
C ASN A 14 13.40 13.07 16.79
N THR A 15 13.57 12.20 15.79
CA THR A 15 12.60 11.97 14.73
C THR A 15 12.25 10.49 14.59
N PHE A 16 11.12 10.21 13.93
CA PHE A 16 10.68 8.85 13.63
C PHE A 16 11.70 8.11 12.75
N HIS A 17 12.30 8.84 11.80
CA HIS A 17 13.32 8.30 10.91
C HIS A 17 14.57 7.86 11.67
N ASP A 18 15.06 8.69 12.60
CA ASP A 18 16.26 8.39 13.39
C ASP A 18 16.06 7.18 14.31
N ALA A 19 14.87 7.08 14.92
CA ALA A 19 14.53 5.95 15.78
C ALA A 19 14.39 4.64 14.98
N VAL A 20 13.75 4.67 13.82
CA VAL A 20 13.64 3.51 12.91
C VAL A 20 15.02 3.05 12.44
N LYS A 21 15.88 3.98 12.01
CA LYS A 21 17.19 3.66 11.46
C LYS A 21 18.05 2.88 12.46
N GLN A 22 18.03 3.30 13.74
CA GLN A 22 18.79 2.65 14.81
C GLN A 22 18.40 1.17 15.00
N CYS A 23 17.12 0.87 15.22
CA CYS A 23 16.70 -0.53 15.38
C CYS A 23 16.79 -1.32 14.08
N ALA A 24 16.52 -0.71 12.93
CA ALA A 24 16.63 -1.39 11.63
C ALA A 24 18.07 -1.86 11.39
N GLU A 25 19.06 -1.01 11.67
CA GLU A 25 20.48 -1.38 11.56
C GLU A 25 20.87 -2.51 12.51
N PHE A 26 20.38 -2.48 13.75
CA PHE A 26 20.59 -3.57 14.70
C PHE A 26 19.95 -4.87 14.19
N CYS A 27 18.68 -4.83 13.82
CA CYS A 27 17.92 -6.00 13.39
C CYS A 27 18.43 -6.62 12.08
N ARG A 28 19.04 -5.84 11.18
CA ARG A 28 19.73 -6.38 10.00
C ARG A 28 20.97 -7.20 10.35
N ARG A 29 21.59 -6.95 11.51
CA ARG A 29 22.82 -7.63 11.96
C ARG A 29 22.53 -8.82 12.85
N ASP A 30 21.42 -8.79 13.59
CA ASP A 30 21.04 -9.83 14.53
C ASP A 30 19.87 -10.67 14.00
N ARG A 31 20.16 -11.91 13.60
CA ARG A 31 19.17 -12.86 13.06
C ARG A 31 18.07 -13.25 14.04
N ARG A 32 18.19 -12.88 15.32
CA ARG A 32 17.14 -13.06 16.32
C ARG A 32 16.08 -11.96 16.23
N CYS A 33 16.36 -10.82 15.59
CA CYS A 33 15.39 -9.75 15.48
C CYS A 33 14.34 -10.08 14.42
N ILE A 34 13.08 -10.05 14.81
CA ILE A 34 11.92 -10.30 13.94
C ILE A 34 11.07 -9.03 13.71
N GLY A 35 11.37 -7.95 14.43
CA GLY A 35 10.58 -6.73 14.41
C GLY A 35 11.10 -5.68 15.37
N MET A 36 10.51 -4.49 15.30
CA MET A 36 10.76 -3.39 16.21
C MET A 36 9.47 -2.75 16.68
N GLU A 37 9.44 -2.28 17.91
CA GLU A 37 8.41 -1.43 18.48
C GLU A 37 8.90 0.03 18.47
N LEU A 38 8.05 0.96 18.02
CA LEU A 38 8.29 2.40 18.06
C LEU A 38 7.28 3.07 18.98
N CYS A 39 7.75 3.73 20.02
CA CYS A 39 6.93 4.45 20.99
C CYS A 39 7.20 5.95 20.90
N LYS A 40 6.16 6.74 20.67
CA LYS A 40 6.24 8.20 20.83
C LYS A 40 6.17 8.52 22.33
N ILE A 41 7.26 9.08 22.87
CA ILE A 41 7.39 9.43 24.30
C ILE A 41 7.01 10.89 24.48
N THR A 42 7.54 11.77 23.62
CA THR A 42 7.19 13.19 23.50
C THR A 42 7.10 13.58 22.02
N GLU A 43 6.76 14.84 21.71
CA GLU A 43 6.74 15.34 20.32
C GLU A 43 8.08 15.20 19.60
N ASP A 44 9.17 15.30 20.34
CA ASP A 44 10.56 15.31 19.88
C ASP A 44 11.35 14.08 20.38
N ARG A 45 10.69 13.03 20.86
CA ARG A 45 11.36 11.83 21.37
C ARG A 45 10.60 10.56 21.03
N ILE A 46 11.23 9.74 20.20
CA ILE A 46 10.70 8.45 19.77
C ILE A 46 11.68 7.36 20.21
N ARG A 47 11.17 6.43 21.01
CA ARG A 47 11.91 5.24 21.43
C ARG A 47 11.67 4.14 20.42
N CYS A 48 12.72 3.42 20.06
CA CYS A 48 12.65 2.20 19.29
C CYS A 48 13.18 1.01 20.09
N ARG A 49 12.54 -0.16 19.98
CA ARG A 49 12.98 -1.42 20.57
C ARG A 49 12.97 -2.55 19.54
N ALA A 50 14.10 -3.18 19.27
CA ALA A 50 14.20 -4.41 18.48
C ALA A 50 13.78 -5.62 19.32
N CYS A 51 12.94 -6.51 18.78
CA CYS A 51 12.35 -7.64 19.51
C CYS A 51 12.57 -8.98 18.78
N CYS A 52 12.62 -10.09 19.55
CA CYS A 52 12.87 -11.45 19.03
C CYS A 52 11.68 -12.44 19.13
N LYS A 53 10.55 -12.10 19.76
CA LYS A 53 9.37 -12.98 19.89
C LYS A 53 8.11 -12.39 19.25
N THR A 54 7.44 -13.19 18.42
CA THR A 54 6.24 -12.81 17.66
C THR A 54 5.09 -12.53 18.62
N LYS A 55 4.50 -11.34 18.53
CA LYS A 55 3.16 -11.11 19.06
C LYS A 55 2.18 -11.78 18.08
N THR A 56 1.76 -13.00 18.38
CA THR A 56 0.53 -13.55 17.78
C THR A 56 -0.63 -12.68 18.25
N GLU A 57 -1.55 -12.37 17.33
CA GLU A 57 -2.55 -11.30 17.39
C GLU A 57 -3.50 -11.35 18.62
N GLU A 58 -4.18 -10.22 18.85
CA GLU A 58 -5.39 -10.06 19.69
C GLU A 58 -5.25 -10.10 21.23
N GLU A 59 -4.75 -9.01 21.83
CA GLU A 59 -5.26 -8.59 23.15
C GLU A 59 -5.46 -7.07 23.11
N GLU A 60 -6.71 -6.63 23.31
CA GLU A 60 -7.11 -5.23 23.44
C GLU A 60 -6.20 -4.52 24.46
N ILE A 61 -5.51 -3.47 24.03
CA ILE A 61 -4.72 -2.65 24.96
C ILE A 61 -5.70 -1.69 25.65
N PRO A 62 -5.79 -1.69 27.00
CA PRO A 62 -6.66 -0.77 27.72
C PRO A 62 -6.31 0.69 27.40
N LEU A 63 -7.35 1.48 27.12
CA LEU A 63 -7.30 2.95 26.97
C LEU A 63 -6.88 3.61 28.30
N ASN A 64 -5.60 3.52 28.67
CA ASN A 64 -4.91 4.50 29.51
C ASN A 64 -3.43 4.13 29.75
N ASN A 65 -2.64 4.09 28.69
CA ASN A 65 -1.19 4.27 28.86
C ASN A 65 -0.68 5.28 27.84
N THR A 66 0.05 6.28 28.32
CA THR A 66 0.44 7.49 27.59
C THR A 66 1.54 7.27 26.54
N ASP A 67 1.99 6.03 26.35
CA ASP A 67 2.96 5.64 25.32
C ASP A 67 2.21 5.09 24.09
N ARG A 68 2.13 5.89 23.00
CA ARG A 68 1.62 5.38 21.71
C ARG A 68 2.72 4.56 21.03
N CYS A 69 2.70 3.25 21.27
CA CYS A 69 3.63 2.30 20.66
C CYS A 69 3.03 1.63 19.41
N ARG A 70 3.85 1.40 18.39
CA ARG A 70 3.49 0.64 17.17
C ARG A 70 4.56 -0.40 16.89
N TYR A 71 4.15 -1.65 16.71
CA TYR A 71 5.04 -2.72 16.26
C TYR A 71 5.17 -2.73 14.73
N MET A 72 6.38 -2.97 14.25
CA MET A 72 6.77 -3.10 12.85
C MET A 72 7.59 -4.39 12.71
N ALA A 73 7.10 -5.38 11.98
CA ALA A 73 7.91 -6.56 11.65
C ALA A 73 9.10 -6.17 10.75
N MET A 74 10.27 -6.78 10.98
CA MET A 74 11.52 -6.45 10.28
C MET A 74 11.57 -7.00 8.85
N ASP A 75 10.62 -7.85 8.46
CA ASP A 75 10.48 -8.38 7.09
C ASP A 75 9.87 -7.36 6.10
N ALA A 76 9.95 -6.06 6.39
CA ALA A 76 9.80 -5.04 5.36
C ALA A 76 11.19 -4.74 4.78
N GLU A 77 11.69 -5.63 3.93
CA GLU A 77 12.66 -5.23 2.90
C GLU A 77 12.21 -3.92 2.23
N PRO A 78 13.12 -3.08 1.71
CA PRO A 78 12.71 -1.90 0.94
C PRO A 78 11.85 -2.36 -0.24
N LYS A 79 10.52 -2.26 -0.06
CA LYS A 79 9.55 -2.63 -1.07
C LYS A 79 9.73 -1.65 -2.22
N VAL A 80 10.37 -2.10 -3.30
CA VAL A 80 10.58 -1.30 -4.49
C VAL A 80 9.25 -1.16 -5.23
N ASN A 81 8.81 0.07 -5.50
CA ASN A 81 7.66 0.28 -6.36
C ASN A 81 8.06 -0.02 -7.81
N ILE A 82 7.68 -1.19 -8.31
CA ILE A 82 8.03 -1.61 -9.67
C ILE A 82 7.12 -0.98 -10.75
N ALA A 83 5.99 -0.37 -10.35
CA ALA A 83 5.06 0.28 -11.27
C ALA A 83 5.50 1.68 -11.71
N LEU A 84 6.43 2.33 -11.00
CA LEU A 84 6.86 3.70 -11.30
C LEU A 84 7.30 3.84 -12.77
N HIS A 85 6.67 4.78 -13.47
CA HIS A 85 6.87 5.12 -14.89
C HIS A 85 6.71 3.95 -15.86
N LYS A 86 6.01 2.89 -15.46
CA LYS A 86 5.70 1.78 -16.36
C LYS A 86 4.63 2.17 -17.37
N PRO A 87 4.61 1.54 -18.56
CA PRO A 87 3.52 1.73 -19.51
C PRO A 87 2.18 1.37 -18.87
N SER A 88 1.21 2.26 -18.99
CA SER A 88 -0.12 2.06 -18.47
C SER A 88 -1.19 2.42 -19.48
N SER A 89 -2.33 1.75 -19.38
CA SER A 89 -3.52 2.00 -20.19
C SER A 89 -4.76 1.87 -19.31
N MET A 90 -5.86 2.47 -19.75
CA MET A 90 -7.14 2.38 -19.06
C MET A 90 -8.28 2.27 -20.06
N SER A 91 -9.44 1.82 -19.62
CA SER A 91 -10.60 1.54 -20.47
C SER A 91 -11.04 2.75 -21.29
N SER A 92 -10.97 3.95 -20.71
CA SER A 92 -11.23 5.22 -21.39
C SER A 92 -10.55 6.37 -20.65
N SER A 93 -10.44 7.54 -21.28
CA SER A 93 -9.88 8.75 -20.65
C SER A 93 -10.94 9.83 -20.51
N HIS A 94 -11.14 10.32 -19.28
CA HIS A 94 -12.03 11.46 -19.03
C HIS A 94 -11.45 12.73 -19.66
N THR A 95 -12.33 13.61 -20.12
CA THR A 95 -11.93 14.94 -20.62
C THR A 95 -11.90 15.93 -19.46
N PRO A 96 -10.96 16.88 -19.42
CA PRO A 96 -9.94 17.19 -20.43
C PRO A 96 -8.74 16.22 -20.43
N ASP A 97 -7.88 16.34 -21.44
CA ASP A 97 -6.80 15.40 -21.78
C ASP A 97 -5.66 15.27 -20.75
N TYR A 98 -5.74 15.97 -19.62
CA TYR A 98 -4.82 15.80 -18.49
C TYR A 98 -5.11 14.55 -17.64
N HIS A 99 -6.23 13.83 -17.86
CA HIS A 99 -6.54 12.56 -17.20
C HIS A 99 -5.98 11.36 -17.96
N LYS A 100 -4.71 11.02 -17.72
CA LYS A 100 -4.00 9.96 -18.45
C LYS A 100 -3.76 8.77 -17.54
N ALA A 101 -3.73 7.56 -18.11
CA ALA A 101 -3.34 6.35 -17.38
C ALA A 101 -1.95 6.47 -16.75
N SER A 102 -1.03 7.22 -17.39
CA SER A 102 0.33 7.46 -16.90
C SER A 102 0.38 8.16 -15.55
N ASN A 103 -0.65 8.94 -15.22
CA ASN A 103 -0.72 9.64 -13.94
C ASN A 103 -0.85 8.67 -12.77
N ALA A 104 -1.40 7.47 -12.98
CA ALA A 104 -1.49 6.46 -11.93
C ALA A 104 -0.14 5.84 -11.55
N VAL A 105 0.95 6.19 -12.24
CA VAL A 105 2.29 5.60 -12.05
C VAL A 105 3.39 6.66 -12.18
N ASP A 106 3.07 7.92 -11.93
CA ASP A 106 4.00 9.03 -12.11
C ASP A 106 4.79 9.37 -10.82
N GLY A 107 4.44 8.74 -9.70
CA GLY A 107 5.08 8.97 -8.40
C GLY A 107 4.37 10.00 -7.53
N VAL A 108 3.31 10.65 -8.02
CA VAL A 108 2.57 11.71 -7.33
C VAL A 108 1.38 11.12 -6.58
N THR A 109 1.57 10.85 -5.29
CA THR A 109 0.54 10.23 -4.45
C THR A 109 -0.60 11.17 -4.04
N VAL A 110 -0.46 12.46 -4.29
CA VAL A 110 -1.35 13.51 -3.79
C VAL A 110 -1.92 14.31 -4.97
N CYS A 111 -3.24 14.24 -5.18
CA CYS A 111 -3.91 14.92 -6.29
C CYS A 111 -5.01 15.90 -5.81
N LEU A 112 -4.60 16.92 -5.04
CA LEU A 112 -5.46 17.89 -4.31
C LEU A 112 -6.53 18.60 -5.14
N SER A 113 -6.33 18.78 -6.44
CA SER A 113 -7.25 19.54 -7.31
C SER A 113 -8.18 18.65 -8.13
N GLY A 114 -8.10 17.32 -7.98
CA GLY A 114 -8.79 16.40 -8.87
C GLY A 114 -8.28 16.45 -10.31
N HIS A 115 -7.20 17.19 -10.58
CA HIS A 115 -6.55 17.29 -11.88
C HIS A 115 -5.34 16.36 -11.96
N SER A 116 -4.95 16.01 -13.19
CA SER A 116 -3.76 15.21 -13.47
C SER A 116 -3.70 13.88 -12.73
N LEU A 117 -4.87 13.25 -12.52
CA LEU A 117 -5.02 11.89 -11.98
C LEU A 117 -5.57 10.95 -13.06
N ALA A 118 -5.39 9.65 -12.93
CA ALA A 118 -5.95 8.71 -13.90
C ALA A 118 -7.45 8.57 -13.67
N HIS A 119 -8.27 8.97 -14.65
CA HIS A 119 -9.72 9.05 -14.53
C HIS A 119 -10.39 8.54 -15.81
N THR A 120 -11.28 7.55 -15.69
CA THR A 120 -12.04 7.01 -16.83
C THR A 120 -13.31 7.82 -17.11
N LEU A 121 -14.00 7.54 -18.20
CA LEU A 121 -15.41 7.90 -18.36
C LEU A 121 -16.29 7.01 -17.46
N ALA A 122 -17.57 7.36 -17.33
CA ALA A 122 -18.57 6.50 -16.73
C ALA A 122 -18.87 5.34 -17.69
N GLU A 123 -18.47 4.13 -17.32
CA GLU A 123 -18.60 2.95 -18.17
C GLU A 123 -18.81 1.67 -17.36
N TYR A 124 -19.16 0.59 -18.05
CA TYR A 124 -19.34 -0.71 -17.41
C TYR A 124 -17.97 -1.33 -17.13
N ARG A 125 -17.70 -1.63 -15.85
CA ARG A 125 -16.44 -2.22 -15.37
C ARG A 125 -15.19 -1.48 -15.84
N PRO A 126 -15.04 -0.19 -15.48
CA PRO A 126 -13.84 0.57 -15.83
C PRO A 126 -12.59 -0.11 -15.25
N TRP A 127 -11.49 -0.02 -15.97
CA TRP A 127 -10.25 -0.67 -15.58
C TRP A 127 -9.01 0.18 -15.91
N ILE A 128 -7.95 -0.04 -15.14
CA ILE A 128 -6.61 0.46 -15.41
C ILE A 128 -5.61 -0.70 -15.37
N LYS A 129 -4.72 -0.75 -16.35
CA LYS A 129 -3.70 -1.79 -16.54
C LYS A 129 -2.31 -1.15 -16.52
N ILE A 130 -1.39 -1.79 -15.82
CA ILE A 130 0.04 -1.41 -15.75
C ILE A 130 0.85 -2.59 -16.29
N ASP A 131 1.62 -2.36 -17.36
CA ASP A 131 2.56 -3.33 -17.90
C ASP A 131 3.88 -3.26 -17.13
N LEU A 132 4.19 -4.28 -16.34
CA LEU A 132 5.40 -4.33 -15.52
C LEU A 132 6.66 -4.62 -16.35
N GLN A 133 6.51 -4.99 -17.63
CA GLN A 133 7.57 -5.29 -18.60
C GLN A 133 8.48 -6.50 -18.26
N ALA A 134 8.27 -7.11 -17.10
CA ALA A 134 8.87 -8.37 -16.67
C ALA A 134 7.90 -9.10 -15.75
N THR A 135 8.12 -10.40 -15.54
CA THR A 135 7.29 -11.21 -14.64
C THR A 135 7.79 -11.08 -13.21
N TYR A 136 6.88 -10.74 -12.30
CA TYR A 136 7.17 -10.57 -10.88
C TYR A 136 6.22 -11.39 -10.01
N ASP A 137 6.72 -11.80 -8.83
CA ASP A 137 5.88 -12.27 -7.73
C ASP A 137 5.42 -11.05 -6.92
N VAL A 138 4.18 -10.63 -7.18
CA VAL A 138 3.63 -9.40 -6.62
C VAL A 138 3.12 -9.68 -5.21
N TYR A 139 3.65 -8.93 -4.25
CA TYR A 139 3.31 -9.02 -2.84
C TYR A 139 2.11 -8.15 -2.48
N SER A 140 2.08 -6.91 -2.95
CA SER A 140 1.00 -5.98 -2.61
C SER A 140 0.85 -4.87 -3.64
N VAL A 141 -0.38 -4.35 -3.73
CA VAL A 141 -0.72 -3.17 -4.51
C VAL A 141 -1.23 -2.10 -3.55
N VAL A 142 -0.71 -0.89 -3.67
CA VAL A 142 -1.13 0.27 -2.87
C VAL A 142 -1.73 1.31 -3.80
N ILE A 143 -2.91 1.79 -3.46
CA ILE A 143 -3.71 2.71 -4.28
C ILE A 143 -3.94 3.98 -3.47
N TYR A 144 -3.64 5.12 -4.08
CA TYR A 144 -3.92 6.44 -3.54
C TYR A 144 -5.15 6.99 -4.25
N ASN A 145 -6.23 7.17 -3.49
CA ASN A 145 -7.51 7.62 -4.00
C ASN A 145 -7.54 9.15 -4.20
N ARG A 146 -8.49 9.63 -4.99
CA ARG A 146 -8.72 11.07 -5.23
C ARG A 146 -9.01 11.84 -3.94
N GLU A 147 -8.51 13.07 -3.82
CA GLU A 147 -8.53 13.83 -2.55
C GLU A 147 -9.62 14.92 -2.43
N ASP A 148 -10.03 15.55 -3.52
CA ASP A 148 -10.94 16.71 -3.50
C ASP A 148 -12.42 16.31 -3.39
N CYS A 149 -12.81 15.24 -4.07
CA CYS A 149 -14.17 14.73 -4.03
C CYS A 149 -14.22 13.26 -4.45
N CYS A 150 -15.41 12.68 -4.27
CA CYS A 150 -15.84 11.54 -5.04
C CYS A 150 -15.05 10.26 -4.72
N GLY A 151 -14.34 10.22 -3.59
CA GLY A 151 -13.52 9.09 -3.18
C GLY A 151 -14.34 7.79 -3.05
N GLU A 152 -15.63 7.91 -2.76
CA GLU A 152 -16.57 6.79 -2.65
C GLU A 152 -16.76 5.99 -3.95
N ARG A 153 -16.41 6.57 -5.11
CA ARG A 153 -16.46 5.88 -6.41
C ARG A 153 -15.50 4.69 -6.49
N LEU A 154 -14.47 4.67 -5.64
CA LEU A 154 -13.58 3.52 -5.56
C LEU A 154 -14.16 2.49 -4.58
N HIS A 155 -14.85 1.51 -5.14
CA HIS A 155 -15.45 0.38 -4.43
C HIS A 155 -15.38 -0.89 -5.29
N ASP A 156 -15.68 -2.05 -4.69
CA ASP A 156 -15.74 -3.36 -5.35
C ASP A 156 -14.60 -3.60 -6.36
N LEU A 157 -13.39 -3.25 -5.96
CA LEU A 157 -12.21 -3.23 -6.81
C LEU A 157 -11.55 -4.60 -6.80
N GLN A 158 -11.53 -5.23 -7.96
CA GLN A 158 -10.83 -6.48 -8.21
C GLN A 158 -9.42 -6.16 -8.74
N ILE A 159 -8.40 -6.69 -8.07
CA ILE A 159 -7.01 -6.54 -8.47
C ILE A 159 -6.55 -7.90 -8.98
N ASN A 160 -6.18 -7.95 -10.26
CA ASN A 160 -5.64 -9.16 -10.88
C ASN A 160 -4.20 -8.92 -11.35
N ILE A 161 -3.41 -9.97 -11.32
CA ILE A 161 -2.07 -10.05 -11.91
C ILE A 161 -2.16 -11.02 -13.07
N GLY A 162 -1.66 -10.64 -14.24
CA GLY A 162 -1.76 -11.49 -15.41
C GLY A 162 -0.43 -11.76 -16.11
N ILE A 163 -0.39 -12.87 -16.82
CA ILE A 163 0.74 -13.35 -17.61
C ILE A 163 0.21 -14.00 -18.89
N ASN A 164 0.79 -13.65 -20.05
CA ASN A 164 0.42 -14.22 -21.36
C ASN A 164 -1.10 -14.20 -21.66
N GLY A 165 -1.81 -13.19 -21.18
CA GLY A 165 -3.26 -13.03 -21.40
C GLY A 165 -4.17 -13.69 -20.35
N THR A 166 -3.62 -14.48 -19.42
CA THR A 166 -4.37 -15.06 -18.30
C THR A 166 -4.29 -14.14 -17.08
N GLU A 167 -5.41 -13.85 -16.43
CA GLU A 167 -5.49 -13.05 -15.19
C GLU A 167 -5.74 -13.99 -13.98
N ASN A 168 -4.95 -13.82 -12.92
CA ASN A 168 -5.19 -14.41 -11.61
C ASN A 168 -5.52 -13.31 -10.61
N THR A 169 -6.49 -13.57 -9.73
CA THR A 169 -6.78 -12.64 -8.62
C THR A 169 -5.53 -12.44 -7.77
N CYS A 170 -5.16 -11.20 -7.46
CA CYS A 170 -4.23 -10.85 -6.39
C CYS A 170 -5.01 -10.64 -5.09
N GLY A 171 -6.02 -9.76 -5.13
CA GLY A 171 -6.84 -9.43 -3.98
C GLY A 171 -8.06 -8.60 -4.39
N PHE A 172 -8.88 -8.27 -3.40
CA PHE A 172 -10.13 -7.53 -3.59
C PHE A 172 -10.28 -6.46 -2.51
N TYR A 173 -10.76 -5.30 -2.92
CA TYR A 173 -11.12 -4.22 -2.02
C TYR A 173 -12.62 -3.94 -2.14
N LYS A 174 -13.37 -4.19 -1.06
CA LYS A 174 -14.82 -4.01 -1.04
C LYS A 174 -15.24 -2.54 -1.09
N GLY A 175 -14.52 -1.66 -0.39
CA GLY A 175 -14.90 -0.26 -0.25
C GLY A 175 -16.25 -0.03 0.47
N PRO A 176 -16.87 1.14 0.26
CA PRO A 176 -16.34 2.28 -0.51
C PRO A 176 -15.17 2.96 0.20
N ALA A 177 -14.28 3.57 -0.57
CA ALA A 177 -13.22 4.41 -0.05
C ALA A 177 -13.76 5.81 0.33
N VAL A 178 -12.93 6.59 1.01
CA VAL A 178 -13.14 8.03 1.20
C VAL A 178 -12.07 8.84 0.46
N ASN A 179 -12.27 10.17 0.42
CA ASN A 179 -11.33 11.09 -0.21
C ASN A 179 -9.92 10.94 0.38
N GLY A 180 -8.92 10.77 -0.48
CA GLY A 180 -7.50 10.68 -0.12
C GLY A 180 -7.10 9.36 0.54
N ASP A 181 -7.98 8.36 0.54
CA ASP A 181 -7.67 7.07 1.12
C ASP A 181 -6.42 6.43 0.50
N ARG A 182 -5.60 5.84 1.36
CA ARG A 182 -4.48 4.99 1.00
C ARG A 182 -4.86 3.52 1.23
N ILE A 183 -5.29 2.87 0.17
CA ILE A 183 -5.76 1.48 0.19
C ILE A 183 -4.57 0.55 -0.03
N VAL A 184 -4.44 -0.47 0.80
CA VAL A 184 -3.44 -1.53 0.64
C VAL A 184 -4.15 -2.84 0.38
N VAL A 185 -3.85 -3.46 -0.76
CA VAL A 185 -4.33 -4.79 -1.11
C VAL A 185 -3.13 -5.73 -1.09
N ASN A 186 -3.09 -6.61 -0.10
CA ASN A 186 -2.12 -7.69 -0.08
C ASN A 186 -2.52 -8.74 -1.11
N CYS A 187 -1.58 -9.14 -1.94
CA CYS A 187 -1.80 -10.20 -2.90
C CYS A 187 -1.69 -11.57 -2.24
N ASN A 188 -2.44 -12.55 -2.74
CA ASN A 188 -2.20 -13.93 -2.37
C ASN A 188 -0.81 -14.41 -2.86
N PRO A 189 -0.26 -15.49 -2.26
CA PRO A 189 1.10 -15.96 -2.57
C PRO A 189 1.35 -16.40 -4.03
N PHE A 190 0.30 -16.60 -4.83
CA PHE A 190 0.40 -17.07 -6.22
C PHE A 190 0.24 -15.94 -7.24
N ALA A 191 0.20 -14.68 -6.78
CA ALA A 191 0.03 -13.50 -7.61
C ALA A 191 1.31 -13.18 -8.42
N ARG A 192 1.52 -13.94 -9.50
CA ARG A 192 2.66 -13.82 -10.40
C ARG A 192 2.23 -13.35 -11.78
N GLY A 193 2.92 -12.37 -12.34
CA GLY A 193 2.71 -11.97 -13.73
C GLY A 193 3.44 -10.72 -14.18
N SER A 194 3.17 -10.33 -15.43
CA SER A 194 3.81 -9.22 -16.13
C SER A 194 2.95 -7.97 -16.25
N PHE A 195 1.70 -8.03 -15.81
CA PHE A 195 0.86 -6.83 -15.70
C PHE A 195 -0.06 -6.90 -14.50
N VAL A 196 -0.45 -5.73 -14.00
CA VAL A 196 -1.46 -5.55 -12.96
C VAL A 196 -2.69 -4.90 -13.60
N ILE A 197 -3.88 -5.36 -13.26
CA ILE A 197 -5.14 -4.73 -13.67
C ILE A 197 -6.06 -4.52 -12.47
N LEU A 198 -6.51 -3.29 -12.29
CA LEU A 198 -7.51 -2.89 -11.31
C LEU A 198 -8.82 -2.69 -12.06
N ARG A 199 -9.91 -3.29 -11.59
CA ARG A 199 -11.21 -3.24 -12.25
C ARG A 199 -12.32 -3.10 -11.22
N ILE A 200 -13.17 -2.10 -11.36
CA ILE A 200 -14.39 -1.98 -10.54
C ILE A 200 -15.41 -3.01 -11.04
N LEU A 201 -15.93 -3.87 -10.16
CA LEU A 201 -16.91 -4.89 -10.52
C LEU A 201 -18.34 -4.34 -10.48
N THR A 202 -18.68 -3.43 -11.39
CA THR A 202 -20.04 -2.89 -11.49
C THR A 202 -21.06 -3.97 -11.92
N PRO A 203 -22.28 -3.97 -11.37
CA PRO A 203 -23.39 -4.80 -11.84
C PRO A 203 -23.75 -4.55 -13.32
N PRO A 204 -24.33 -5.55 -14.03
CA PRO A 204 -24.81 -5.35 -15.39
C PRO A 204 -25.83 -4.20 -15.50
N GLY A 205 -25.62 -3.30 -16.45
CA GLY A 205 -26.48 -2.13 -16.67
C GLY A 205 -26.05 -0.88 -15.89
N GLU A 206 -25.14 -1.01 -14.93
CA GLU A 206 -24.57 0.11 -14.19
C GLU A 206 -23.24 0.59 -14.79
N LYS A 207 -22.86 1.82 -14.45
CA LYS A 207 -21.64 2.48 -14.89
C LYS A 207 -20.95 3.13 -13.71
N GLU A 208 -19.63 3.12 -13.71
CA GLU A 208 -18.82 3.80 -12.70
C GLU A 208 -17.60 4.46 -13.34
N PHE A 209 -16.97 5.37 -12.61
CA PHE A 209 -15.69 5.99 -12.92
C PHE A 209 -14.59 5.35 -12.07
N LEU A 210 -13.52 4.88 -12.71
CA LEU A 210 -12.28 4.55 -12.01
C LEU A 210 -11.40 5.80 -11.95
N GLN A 211 -11.05 6.21 -10.73
CA GLN A 211 -10.18 7.35 -10.49
C GLN A 211 -9.15 7.06 -9.40
N VAL A 212 -7.89 7.36 -9.66
CA VAL A 212 -6.78 7.16 -8.71
C VAL A 212 -5.72 8.23 -8.91
N CYS A 213 -5.12 8.72 -7.81
CA CYS A 213 -3.93 9.56 -7.88
C CYS A 213 -2.71 8.73 -8.28
N GLU A 214 -2.48 7.59 -7.63
CA GLU A 214 -1.26 6.79 -7.81
C GLU A 214 -1.50 5.32 -7.46
N ILE A 215 -0.83 4.42 -8.15
CA ILE A 215 -0.79 2.99 -7.90
C ILE A 215 0.67 2.57 -7.74
N LYS A 216 0.98 1.95 -6.61
CA LYS A 216 2.29 1.35 -6.34
C LYS A 216 2.17 -0.17 -6.29
N VAL A 217 3.09 -0.86 -6.95
CA VAL A 217 3.15 -2.32 -6.99
C VAL A 217 4.46 -2.74 -6.34
N TYR A 218 4.36 -3.64 -5.36
CA TYR A 218 5.49 -4.12 -4.59
C TYR A 218 5.64 -5.63 -4.73
N VAL A 219 6.88 -6.09 -4.80
CA VAL A 219 7.27 -7.49 -4.95
C VAL A 219 7.98 -7.99 -3.70
N HIS A 220 8.00 -9.31 -3.51
CA HIS A 220 9.02 -9.93 -2.67
C HIS A 220 10.33 -9.97 -3.47
N ASN A 221 11.46 -9.59 -2.86
CA ASN A 221 12.76 -9.93 -3.43
C ASN A 221 13.08 -11.40 -3.18
#